data_AF-A0A830AYD3-F1
#
_entry.id   AF-A0A830AYD3-F1
#
_cell.length_a   1.000
_cell.length_b   1.000
_cell.length_c   1.000
_cell.angle_alpha   90.00
_cell.angle_beta   90.00
_cell.angle_gamma   90.00
#
_symmetry.space_group_name_H-M   'P 1'
#
loop_
_entity.id
_entity.type
_entity.pdbx_description
1 polymer ?
#
loop_
_entity_poly.entity_id
_entity_poly.type
_entity_poly.pdbx_seq_one_letter_code
_entity_poly.pdbx_strand_id
1 'polypeptide(L)'
;MEGDIFSGLGNSAQLDGKILQTFQKSFVQVQNILDQNRLLISEINQNHESKIADNLSRNVGLIRELNNNIRRVVDLYADLSTQFH
;
A
#
# COMPACT_ATOMS: atom_id res chain seq x y z
N MET A 1 -10.75 5.80 -47.53
CA MET A 1 -11.01 4.90 -46.38
C MET A 1 -10.12 5.41 -45.25
N GLU A 2 -10.57 6.45 -44.52
CA GLU A 2 -9.83 7.16 -43.46
C GLU A 2 -10.57 7.02 -42.11
N GLY A 3 -11.11 5.83 -41.83
CA GLY A 3 -11.95 5.59 -40.66
C GLY A 3 -11.25 4.98 -39.45
N ASP A 4 -10.02 4.46 -39.60
CA ASP A 4 -9.40 3.59 -38.59
C ASP A 4 -8.28 4.21 -37.75
N ILE A 5 -7.89 5.46 -38.00
CA ILE A 5 -6.76 6.09 -37.28
C ILE A 5 -7.22 6.78 -35.98
N PHE A 6 -8.47 7.23 -35.92
CA PHE A 6 -9.03 7.94 -34.75
C PHE A 6 -9.49 7.02 -33.61
N SER A 7 -9.80 5.75 -33.89
CA SER A 7 -10.23 4.77 -32.89
C SER A 7 -9.07 4.28 -32.00
N GLY A 8 -7.84 4.29 -32.50
CA GLY A 8 -6.65 3.88 -31.74
C GLY A 8 -6.22 4.87 -30.65
N LEU A 9 -6.29 6.18 -30.92
CA LEU A 9 -5.87 7.25 -29.99
C LEU A 9 -6.81 7.42 -28.78
N GLY A 10 -8.12 7.20 -28.98
CA GLY A 10 -9.10 7.28 -27.89
C GLY A 10 -8.95 6.14 -26.87
N ASN A 11 -8.56 4.95 -27.35
CA ASN A 11 -8.38 3.77 -26.50
C ASN A 11 -7.10 3.86 -25.66
N SER A 12 -5.99 4.37 -26.20
CA SER A 12 -4.73 4.51 -25.45
C SER A 12 -4.84 5.54 -24.32
N ALA A 13 -5.42 6.72 -24.59
CA ALA A 13 -5.61 7.74 -23.56
C ALA A 13 -6.55 7.28 -22.42
N GLN A 14 -7.55 6.46 -22.74
CA GLN A 14 -8.45 5.88 -21.75
C GLN A 14 -7.78 4.75 -20.92
N LEU A 15 -6.87 3.98 -21.53
CA LEU A 15 -6.04 2.99 -20.82
C LEU A 15 -5.06 3.68 -19.86
N ASP A 16 -4.37 4.72 -20.32
CA ASP A 16 -3.44 5.52 -19.50
C ASP A 16 -4.15 6.15 -18.28
N GLY A 17 -5.37 6.68 -18.49
CA GLY A 17 -6.19 7.23 -17.40
C GLY A 17 -6.58 6.20 -16.34
N LYS A 18 -6.84 4.95 -16.73
CA LYS A 18 -7.16 3.85 -15.79
C LYS A 18 -5.94 3.40 -15.00
N ILE A 19 -4.77 3.33 -15.65
CA ILE A 19 -3.51 3.00 -14.98
C ILE A 19 -3.18 4.07 -13.94
N LEU A 20 -3.30 5.36 -14.30
CA LEU A 20 -3.08 6.47 -13.37
C LEU A 20 -4.04 6.44 -12.18
N GLN A 21 -5.32 6.15 -12.41
CA GLN A 21 -6.31 6.03 -11.33
C GLN A 21 -5.96 4.90 -10.37
N THR A 22 -5.54 3.74 -10.89
CA THR A 22 -5.15 2.60 -10.07
C THR A 22 -3.87 2.90 -9.28
N PHE A 23 -2.88 3.55 -9.90
CA PHE A 23 -1.68 4.02 -9.22
C PHE A 23 -2.02 4.94 -8.05
N GLN A 24 -2.85 5.98 -8.26
CA GLN A 24 -3.25 6.91 -7.22
C GLN A 24 -3.95 6.20 -6.05
N LYS A 25 -4.85 5.27 -6.36
CA LYS A 25 -5.56 4.49 -5.34
C LYS A 25 -4.61 3.59 -4.54
N SER A 26 -3.68 2.90 -5.20
CA SER A 26 -2.69 2.06 -4.50
C SER A 26 -1.75 2.90 -3.66
N PHE A 27 -1.35 4.08 -4.14
CA PHE A 27 -0.49 5.00 -3.41
C PHE A 27 -1.13 5.47 -2.10
N VAL A 28 -2.39 5.93 -2.13
CA VAL A 28 -3.12 6.34 -0.92
C VAL A 28 -3.27 5.16 0.06
N GLN A 29 -3.51 3.95 -0.43
CA GLN A 29 -3.57 2.76 0.41
C GLN A 29 -2.24 2.47 1.11
N VAL A 30 -1.13 2.52 0.38
CA VAL A 30 0.21 2.32 0.95
C VAL A 30 0.50 3.40 2.00
N GLN A 31 0.21 4.67 1.72
CA GLN A 31 0.41 5.75 2.69
C GLN A 31 -0.38 5.50 3.99
N ASN A 32 -1.66 5.16 3.90
CA ASN A 32 -2.48 4.84 5.07
C ASN A 32 -1.90 3.67 5.89
N ILE A 33 -1.37 2.63 5.24
CA ILE A 33 -0.75 1.50 5.91
C ILE A 33 0.55 1.92 6.62
N LEU A 34 1.37 2.77 5.99
CA LEU A 34 2.61 3.25 6.59
C LEU A 34 2.37 4.20 7.76
N ASP A 35 1.32 5.02 7.69
CA ASP A 35 0.87 5.86 8.82
C ASP A 35 0.42 5.00 10.00
N GLN A 36 -0.30 3.90 9.75
CA GLN A 36 -0.64 2.92 10.79
C GLN A 36 0.61 2.26 11.37
N ASN A 37 1.58 1.86 10.55
CA ASN A 37 2.84 1.30 11.02
C ASN A 37 3.59 2.28 11.94
N ARG A 38 3.57 3.57 11.63
CA ARG A 38 4.18 4.60 12.48
C ARG A 38 3.54 4.63 13.88
N LEU A 39 2.21 4.51 13.97
CA LEU A 39 1.51 4.44 15.25
C LEU A 39 1.84 3.15 16.02
N LEU A 40 1.82 1.99 15.33
CA LEU A 40 2.17 0.70 15.92
C LEU A 40 3.60 0.71 16.49
N ILE A 41 4.58 1.25 15.76
CA ILE A 41 5.96 1.39 16.22
C ILE A 41 6.04 2.27 17.46
N SER A 42 5.30 3.39 17.49
CA SER A 42 5.25 4.26 18.65
C SER A 42 4.72 3.53 19.89
N GLU A 43 3.65 2.75 19.75
CA GLU A 43 3.09 1.95 20.85
C GLU A 43 4.04 0.83 21.30
N ILE A 44 4.67 0.12 20.36
CA ILE A 44 5.67 -0.91 20.64
C ILE A 44 6.81 -0.33 21.48
N ASN A 45 7.30 0.86 21.10
CA ASN A 45 8.37 1.55 21.82
C ASN A 45 7.93 1.96 23.23
N GLN A 46 6.74 2.54 23.39
CA GLN A 46 6.20 2.90 24.71
C GLN A 46 6.04 1.68 25.63
N ASN A 47 5.53 0.58 25.09
CA ASN A 47 5.42 -0.68 25.82
C ASN A 47 6.80 -1.20 26.24
N HIS A 48 7.82 -1.10 25.37
CA HIS A 48 9.19 -1.50 25.67
C HIS A 48 9.83 -0.63 26.76
N GLU A 49 9.67 0.69 26.67
CA GLU A 49 10.18 1.66 27.65
C GLU A 49 9.54 1.49 29.03
N SER A 50 8.24 1.13 29.08
CA SER A 50 7.53 0.91 30.35
C SER A 50 8.06 -0.29 31.14
N LYS A 51 8.69 -1.28 30.47
CA LYS A 51 9.17 -2.55 31.04
C LYS A 51 8.13 -3.37 31.81
N ILE A 52 6.84 -3.08 31.62
CA ILE A 52 5.74 -3.85 32.21
C ILE A 52 5.58 -5.14 31.41
N ALA A 53 5.63 -6.29 32.08
CA ALA A 53 5.59 -7.61 31.44
C ALA A 53 4.37 -7.79 30.50
N ASP A 54 3.19 -7.35 30.94
CA ASP A 54 1.96 -7.43 30.14
C ASP A 54 2.06 -6.61 28.85
N ASN A 55 2.65 -5.41 28.91
CA ASN A 55 2.85 -4.54 27.75
C ASN A 55 3.84 -5.17 26.75
N LEU A 56 4.92 -5.77 27.26
CA LEU A 56 5.87 -6.52 26.42
C LEU A 56 5.20 -7.72 25.74
N SER A 57 4.27 -8.40 26.42
CA SER A 57 3.48 -9.47 25.80
C SER A 57 2.57 -8.92 24.68
N ARG A 58 2.00 -7.72 24.83
CA ARG A 58 1.20 -7.08 23.77
C ARG A 58 2.03 -6.72 22.53
N ASN A 59 3.31 -6.37 22.70
CA ASN A 59 4.20 -6.08 21.56
C ASN A 59 4.27 -7.23 20.56
N VAL A 60 4.13 -8.48 20.99
CA VAL A 60 4.10 -9.63 20.08
C VAL A 60 2.92 -9.52 19.10
N GLY A 61 1.75 -9.08 19.57
CA GLY A 61 0.58 -8.84 18.73
C GLY A 61 0.79 -7.65 17.78
N LEU A 62 1.28 -6.52 18.31
CA LEU A 62 1.52 -5.30 17.52
C LEU A 62 2.56 -5.53 16.41
N ILE A 63 3.63 -6.29 16.69
CA ILE A 63 4.66 -6.64 15.70
C ILE A 63 4.08 -7.56 14.61
N ARG A 64 3.17 -8.49 14.95
CA ARG A 64 2.47 -9.29 13.93
C ARG A 64 1.62 -8.43 13.01
N GLU A 65 0.91 -7.45 13.57
CA GLU A 65 0.12 -6.50 12.80
C GLU A 65 1.01 -5.66 11.86
N LEU A 66 2.12 -5.12 12.37
CA LEU A 66 3.12 -4.40 11.57
C LEU A 66 3.65 -5.27 10.42
N ASN A 67 3.99 -6.53 10.68
CA ASN A 67 4.46 -7.45 9.65
C ASN A 67 3.39 -7.75 8.58
N ASN A 68 2.12 -7.85 8.98
CA ASN A 68 1.01 -8.02 8.04
C ASN A 68 0.82 -6.77 7.17
N ASN A 69 0.95 -5.58 7.75
CA ASN A 69 0.91 -4.33 7.02
C ASN A 69 2.01 -4.24 5.97
N ILE A 70 3.26 -4.63 6.31
CA ILE A 70 4.35 -4.67 5.33
C ILE A 70 4.08 -5.68 4.20
N ARG A 71 3.54 -6.86 4.51
CA ARG A 71 3.14 -7.82 3.47
C ARG A 71 2.12 -7.21 2.50
N ARG A 72 1.09 -6.53 3.02
CA ARG A 72 0.07 -5.85 2.20
C ARG A 72 0.67 -4.75 1.31
N VAL A 73 1.66 -4.01 1.82
CA VAL A 73 2.37 -3.01 1.00
C VAL A 73 3.13 -3.68 -0.14
N VAL A 74 3.81 -4.80 0.12
CA VAL A 74 4.50 -5.58 -0.92
C VAL A 74 3.51 -6.07 -1.98
N ASP A 75 2.36 -6.62 -1.56
CA ASP A 75 1.32 -7.09 -2.47
C ASP A 75 0.77 -5.95 -3.35
N LEU A 76 0.49 -4.77 -2.77
CA LEU A 76 0.03 -3.59 -3.51
C LEU A 76 1.06 -3.12 -4.56
N TYR A 77 2.36 -3.20 -4.26
CA TYR A 77 3.39 -2.88 -5.23
C TYR A 77 3.55 -3.94 -6.32
N ALA A 78 3.40 -5.22 -5.99
CA ALA A 78 3.42 -6.30 -6.97
C ALA A 78 2.26 -6.15 -7.97
N ASP A 79 1.04 -5.93 -7.48
CA ASP A 79 -0.15 -5.70 -8.30
C ASP A 79 0.02 -4.48 -9.21
N LEU A 80 0.62 -3.41 -8.69
CA LEU A 80 0.88 -2.20 -9.46
C LEU A 80 1.94 -2.43 -10.55
N SER A 81 3.01 -3.17 -10.24
CA SER A 81 4.07 -3.50 -11.20
C SER A 81 3.56 -4.29 -12.40
N THR A 82 2.55 -5.15 -12.22
CA THR A 82 1.94 -5.92 -13.33
C THR A 82 1.17 -5.05 -14.33
N GLN A 83 0.83 -3.81 -13.99
CA GLN A 83 0.11 -2.89 -14.90
C GLN A 83 1.05 -2.08 -15.80
N PHE A 84 2.36 -2.14 -15.55
CA PHE A 84 3.39 -1.43 -16.33
C PHE A 84 4.25 -2.37 -17.20
N HIS A 85 3.93 -3.66 -17.24
CA HIS A 85 4.58 -4.68 -18.07
C HIS A 85 3.63 -5.14 -19.18
#